data_AF-A0A7V5U8G8-F1
#
_entry.id   AF-A0A7V5U8G8-F1
#
_cell.length_a   1.000
_cell.length_b   1.000
_cell.length_c   1.000
_cell.angle_alpha   90.00
_cell.angle_beta   90.00
_cell.angle_gamma   90.00
#
_symmetry.space_group_name_H-M   'P 1'
#
loop_
_entity.id
_entity.type
_entity.pdbx_description
1 polymer ?
#
loop_
_entity_poly.entity_id
_entity_poly.type
_entity_poly.pdbx_seq_one_letter_code
_entity_poly.pdbx_strand_id
1 'polypeptide(L)'
;GAWNQPGRGKIPYAWEVTMNWSWIAPAMLKYFYSQATPNDYFIGSLSGPGYIDPKAVPENILPVMIDSASALMKYLDLNAFEIMDYSEGSTIEGNTDLPQKIINQYYNHMPDVIGFINGYAPSYTFTVKNKIPLVSFDYYLSPDRTEEEILADLKELAKINPQRPYFLLLHVRQWNNIDKVIHILNGLNKEFEVIPLDRFLKLAGEKPTFQEHYLDKKKSVTAKANKLNRQNG
;
A
#
# COMPACT_ATOMS: atom_id res chain seq x y z
N GLY A 1 -8.49 -16.96 1.63
CA GLY A 1 -7.49 -15.93 1.98
C GLY A 1 -6.52 -16.50 2.99
N ALA A 2 -5.39 -15.83 3.20
CA ALA A 2 -4.26 -16.34 3.98
C ALA A 2 -4.49 -16.41 5.51
N TRP A 3 -5.57 -15.84 6.05
CA TRP A 3 -5.81 -15.70 7.50
C TRP A 3 -5.70 -17.00 8.32
N ASN A 4 -6.18 -18.13 7.77
CA ASN A 4 -6.17 -19.43 8.46
C ASN A 4 -5.02 -20.33 8.01
N GLN A 5 -4.07 -19.82 7.24
CA GLN A 5 -2.95 -20.63 6.78
C GLN A 5 -1.94 -20.90 7.92
N PRO A 6 -1.25 -22.05 7.88
CA PRO A 6 -0.11 -22.29 8.75
C PRO A 6 0.95 -21.20 8.56
N GLY A 7 1.70 -20.91 9.62
CA GLY A 7 2.76 -19.90 9.60
C GLY A 7 2.31 -18.48 9.96
N ARG A 8 1.01 -18.17 9.94
CA ARG A 8 0.51 -16.88 10.44
C ARG A 8 0.99 -16.65 11.88
N GLY A 9 1.43 -15.42 12.15
CA GLY A 9 1.97 -15.02 13.46
C GLY A 9 3.46 -15.30 13.65
N LYS A 10 4.14 -15.99 12.72
CA LYS A 10 5.61 -16.18 12.77
C LYS A 10 6.39 -14.96 12.28
N ILE A 11 5.80 -14.16 11.38
CA ILE A 11 6.36 -12.92 10.85
C ILE A 11 5.32 -11.80 10.95
N PRO A 12 5.74 -10.52 11.03
CA PRO A 12 4.82 -9.40 10.95
C PRO A 12 4.04 -9.41 9.62
N TYR A 13 2.74 -9.17 9.70
CA TYR A 13 1.84 -9.10 8.55
C TYR A 13 0.83 -7.97 8.75
N ALA A 14 0.65 -7.16 7.71
CA ALA A 14 -0.41 -6.15 7.67
C ALA A 14 -1.61 -6.67 6.89
N TRP A 15 -2.81 -6.41 7.40
CA TRP A 15 -4.08 -6.89 6.85
C TRP A 15 -5.00 -5.72 6.54
N GLU A 16 -5.40 -5.61 5.29
CA GLU A 16 -6.44 -4.69 4.83
C GLU A 16 -7.79 -5.06 5.45
N VAL A 17 -8.45 -4.07 6.07
CA VAL A 17 -9.75 -4.26 6.71
C VAL A 17 -10.86 -3.73 5.82
N THR A 18 -11.84 -4.60 5.54
CA THR A 18 -13.10 -4.21 4.92
C THR A 18 -13.96 -3.42 5.93
N MET A 19 -13.73 -2.10 6.05
CA MET A 19 -14.24 -1.29 7.16
C MET A 19 -15.76 -1.21 7.26
N ASN A 20 -16.48 -1.27 6.13
CA ASN A 20 -17.95 -1.28 6.12
C ASN A 20 -18.57 -2.56 6.75
N TRP A 21 -17.76 -3.60 7.03
CA TRP A 21 -18.22 -4.76 7.81
C TRP A 21 -18.57 -4.40 9.25
N SER A 22 -18.19 -3.21 9.73
CA SER A 22 -18.60 -2.68 11.04
C SER A 22 -20.12 -2.67 11.24
N TRP A 23 -20.90 -2.51 10.17
CA TRP A 23 -22.36 -2.60 10.22
C TRP A 23 -22.95 -3.72 9.34
N ILE A 24 -22.23 -4.20 8.32
CA ILE A 24 -22.71 -5.30 7.45
C ILE A 24 -22.48 -6.67 8.08
N ALA A 25 -21.31 -6.88 8.68
CA ALA A 25 -20.87 -8.17 9.19
C ALA A 25 -19.98 -8.03 10.46
N PRO A 26 -20.47 -7.39 11.53
CA PRO A 26 -19.65 -7.06 12.70
C PRO A 26 -19.09 -8.29 13.41
N ALA A 27 -19.79 -9.42 13.36
CA ALA A 27 -19.32 -10.68 13.91
C ALA A 27 -18.02 -11.17 13.23
N MET A 28 -17.85 -10.90 11.93
CA MET A 28 -16.64 -11.27 11.20
C MET A 28 -15.44 -10.41 11.61
N LEU A 29 -15.64 -9.10 11.80
CA LEU A 29 -14.59 -8.23 12.34
C LEU A 29 -14.20 -8.67 13.76
N LYS A 30 -15.19 -8.92 14.63
CA LYS A 30 -14.91 -9.44 15.97
C LYS A 30 -14.08 -10.72 15.92
N TYR A 31 -14.41 -11.65 15.01
CA TYR A 31 -13.63 -12.87 14.82
C TYR A 31 -12.16 -12.58 14.52
N PHE A 32 -11.85 -11.72 13.54
CA PHE A 32 -10.47 -11.38 13.20
C PHE A 32 -9.71 -10.69 14.34
N TYR A 33 -10.31 -9.70 14.98
CA TYR A 33 -9.68 -8.98 16.10
C TYR A 33 -9.44 -9.91 17.29
N SER A 34 -10.40 -10.81 17.60
CA SER A 34 -10.27 -11.75 18.71
C SER A 34 -9.21 -12.83 18.51
N GLN A 35 -8.83 -13.09 17.25
CA GLN A 35 -7.83 -14.09 16.90
C GLN A 35 -6.50 -13.48 16.48
N ALA A 36 -6.37 -12.15 16.51
CA ALA A 36 -5.14 -11.45 16.15
C ALA A 36 -3.97 -11.92 17.01
N THR A 37 -2.83 -12.16 16.37
CA THR A 37 -1.55 -12.40 17.04
C THR A 37 -0.80 -11.08 17.19
N PRO A 38 0.25 -11.00 18.03
CA PRO A 38 1.07 -9.79 18.14
C PRO A 38 1.75 -9.35 16.82
N ASN A 39 1.80 -10.25 15.82
CA ASN A 39 2.39 -9.98 14.51
C ASN A 39 1.35 -9.60 13.45
N ASP A 40 0.06 -9.55 13.79
CA ASP A 40 -0.97 -9.05 12.88
C ASP A 40 -1.21 -7.56 13.13
N TYR A 41 -1.12 -6.76 12.08
CA TYR A 41 -1.44 -5.33 12.09
C TYR A 41 -2.57 -5.04 11.12
N PHE A 42 -3.59 -4.31 11.54
CA PHE A 42 -4.75 -4.00 10.70
C PHE A 42 -4.64 -2.59 10.13
N ILE A 43 -5.01 -2.41 8.87
CA ILE A 43 -5.01 -1.11 8.18
C ILE A 43 -6.36 -0.82 7.55
N GLY A 44 -6.72 0.46 7.47
CA GLY A 44 -7.78 0.89 6.56
C GLY A 44 -7.24 0.85 5.12
N SER A 45 -8.11 0.64 4.15
CA SER A 45 -7.69 0.46 2.76
C SER A 45 -8.80 0.78 1.77
N LEU A 46 -8.49 0.57 0.49
CA LEU A 46 -9.39 0.75 -0.64
C LEU A 46 -9.81 2.20 -0.86
N SER A 47 -8.95 3.14 -0.44
CA SER A 47 -9.07 4.59 -0.72
C SER A 47 -10.28 5.31 -0.14
N GLY A 48 -11.20 4.64 0.56
CA GLY A 48 -12.39 5.30 1.09
C GLY A 48 -13.11 4.48 2.17
N PRO A 49 -14.39 4.77 2.44
CA PRO A 49 -15.21 3.98 3.37
C PRO A 49 -15.56 2.59 2.81
N GLY A 50 -15.22 2.38 1.54
CA GLY A 50 -15.14 1.15 0.78
C GLY A 50 -14.28 1.43 -0.46
N TYR A 51 -14.32 0.54 -1.45
CA TYR A 51 -13.52 0.69 -2.67
C TYR A 51 -13.91 1.92 -3.48
N ILE A 52 -12.96 2.85 -3.68
CA ILE A 52 -13.08 3.98 -4.61
C ILE A 52 -11.78 4.21 -5.37
N ASP A 53 -11.87 4.75 -6.59
CA ASP A 53 -10.71 5.28 -7.32
C ASP A 53 -10.67 6.81 -7.17
N PRO A 54 -9.83 7.38 -6.28
CA PRO A 54 -9.91 8.79 -5.89
C PRO A 54 -9.71 9.78 -7.06
N LYS A 55 -9.00 9.41 -8.13
CA LYS A 55 -8.86 10.22 -9.35
C LYS A 55 -10.15 10.30 -10.17
N ALA A 56 -11.06 9.33 -10.02
CA ALA A 56 -12.37 9.33 -10.67
C ALA A 56 -13.48 9.98 -9.84
N VAL A 57 -13.24 10.21 -8.54
CA VAL A 57 -14.21 10.86 -7.65
C VAL A 57 -14.21 12.38 -7.88
N PRO A 58 -15.39 13.04 -8.00
CA PRO A 58 -15.46 14.49 -8.09
C PRO A 58 -14.76 15.18 -6.91
N GLU A 59 -14.02 16.27 -7.19
CA GLU A 59 -13.15 16.92 -6.20
C GLU A 59 -13.90 17.41 -4.97
N ASN A 60 -15.16 17.82 -5.11
CA ASN A 60 -16.01 18.28 -4.01
C ASN A 60 -16.62 17.14 -3.18
N ILE A 61 -16.57 15.90 -3.68
CA ILE A 61 -17.13 14.72 -3.02
C ILE A 61 -16.04 13.91 -2.31
N LEU A 62 -14.83 13.87 -2.87
CA LEU A 62 -13.71 13.11 -2.32
C LEU A 62 -13.44 13.41 -0.82
N PRO A 63 -13.41 14.68 -0.35
CA PRO A 63 -13.24 15.00 1.07
C PRO A 63 -14.26 14.31 1.98
N VAL A 64 -15.54 14.29 1.58
CA VAL A 64 -16.64 13.69 2.36
C VAL A 64 -16.45 12.17 2.47
N MET A 65 -15.97 11.53 1.41
CA MET A 65 -15.65 10.10 1.43
C MET A 65 -14.45 9.81 2.34
N ILE A 66 -13.41 10.63 2.29
CA ILE A 66 -12.23 10.48 3.14
C ILE A 66 -12.60 10.71 4.62
N ASP A 67 -13.44 11.69 4.94
CA ASP A 67 -13.95 11.91 6.30
C ASP A 67 -14.73 10.69 6.82
N SER A 68 -15.56 10.08 5.96
CA SER A 68 -16.28 8.85 6.30
C SER A 68 -15.34 7.68 6.57
N ALA A 69 -14.29 7.53 5.76
CA ALA A 69 -13.24 6.54 5.97
C ALA A 69 -12.46 6.80 7.28
N SER A 70 -12.11 8.05 7.57
CA SER A 70 -11.42 8.47 8.80
C SER A 70 -12.24 8.14 10.05
N ALA A 71 -13.56 8.38 10.01
CA ALA A 71 -14.46 8.02 11.11
C ALA A 71 -14.51 6.50 11.33
N LEU A 72 -14.51 5.70 10.26
CA LEU A 72 -14.45 4.25 10.33
C LEU A 72 -13.13 3.74 10.90
N MET A 73 -12.01 4.32 10.47
CA MET A 73 -10.69 4.00 11.01
C MET A 73 -10.64 4.23 12.51
N LYS A 74 -11.14 5.38 12.99
CA LYS A 74 -11.23 5.70 14.43
C LYS A 74 -12.09 4.69 15.19
N TYR A 75 -13.23 4.27 14.61
CA TYR A 75 -14.11 3.27 15.21
C TYR A 75 -13.46 1.87 15.30
N LEU A 76 -12.62 1.54 14.33
CA LEU A 76 -11.98 0.23 14.19
C LEU A 76 -10.54 0.18 14.74
N ASP A 77 -10.04 1.24 15.36
CA ASP A 77 -8.66 1.35 15.84
C ASP A 77 -7.60 1.11 14.74
N LEU A 78 -7.84 1.69 13.56
CA LEU A 78 -6.94 1.62 12.41
C LEU A 78 -6.11 2.90 12.32
N ASN A 79 -4.80 2.77 12.22
CA ASN A 79 -3.87 3.91 12.30
C ASN A 79 -3.08 4.15 11.00
N ALA A 80 -3.14 3.24 10.03
CA ALA A 80 -2.53 3.41 8.71
C ALA A 80 -3.59 3.20 7.62
N PHE A 81 -3.40 3.83 6.46
CA PHE A 81 -4.38 3.82 5.38
C PHE A 81 -3.77 3.58 4.00
N GLU A 82 -4.29 2.60 3.28
CA GLU A 82 -3.90 2.30 1.89
C GLU A 82 -4.79 3.03 0.88
N ILE A 83 -4.14 3.55 -0.17
CA ILE A 83 -4.76 4.33 -1.25
C ILE A 83 -4.38 3.70 -2.60
N MET A 84 -5.39 3.12 -3.23
CA MET A 84 -5.37 2.52 -4.55
C MET A 84 -6.09 3.39 -5.58
N ASP A 85 -5.67 3.33 -6.84
CA ASP A 85 -6.42 3.93 -7.94
C ASP A 85 -6.16 3.20 -9.27
N TYR A 86 -7.23 2.73 -9.92
CA TYR A 86 -7.19 2.14 -11.26
C TYR A 86 -8.00 2.91 -12.30
N SER A 87 -8.44 4.13 -12.02
CA SER A 87 -9.23 4.92 -12.97
C SER A 87 -8.50 5.21 -14.29
N GLU A 88 -7.17 5.14 -14.28
CA GLU A 88 -6.30 5.30 -15.45
C GLU A 88 -5.58 3.99 -15.84
N GLY A 89 -6.27 2.84 -15.74
CA GLY A 89 -5.85 1.57 -16.34
C GLY A 89 -6.25 0.32 -15.53
N SER A 90 -5.36 -0.67 -15.41
CA SER A 90 -5.61 -1.93 -14.68
C SER A 90 -4.46 -2.29 -13.73
N THR A 91 -4.59 -3.41 -13.00
CA THR A 91 -3.55 -3.94 -12.08
C THR A 91 -2.18 -4.16 -12.72
N ILE A 92 -2.11 -4.29 -14.05
CA ILE A 92 -0.87 -4.65 -14.79
C ILE A 92 -0.37 -3.48 -15.64
N GLU A 93 -1.26 -2.68 -16.22
CA GLU A 93 -0.92 -1.61 -17.18
C GLU A 93 -1.45 -0.23 -16.77
N GLY A 94 -1.99 -0.11 -15.56
CA GLY A 94 -2.57 1.13 -15.05
C GLY A 94 -1.61 2.00 -14.28
N ASN A 95 -1.97 3.28 -14.23
CA ASN A 95 -1.25 4.27 -13.44
C ASN A 95 -1.88 4.36 -12.05
N THR A 96 -1.24 3.74 -11.06
CA THR A 96 -1.61 3.75 -9.65
C THR A 96 -1.00 4.92 -8.87
N ASP A 97 -0.19 5.76 -9.52
CA ASP A 97 0.39 6.96 -8.92
C ASP A 97 -0.70 8.01 -8.68
N LEU A 98 -0.51 8.78 -7.61
CA LEU A 98 -1.48 9.76 -7.15
C LEU A 98 -0.98 11.18 -7.41
N PRO A 99 -1.83 12.08 -7.94
CA PRO A 99 -1.50 13.49 -8.06
C PRO A 99 -1.49 14.14 -6.67
N GLN A 100 -0.59 15.10 -6.46
CA GLN A 100 -0.43 15.82 -5.19
C GLN A 100 -1.75 16.36 -4.63
N LYS A 101 -2.66 16.85 -5.49
CA LYS A 101 -3.96 17.38 -5.07
C LYS A 101 -4.84 16.36 -4.33
N ILE A 102 -4.75 15.07 -4.68
CA ILE A 102 -5.52 13.99 -4.04
C ILE A 102 -4.87 13.63 -2.71
N ILE A 103 -3.56 13.49 -2.69
CA ILE A 103 -2.77 13.18 -1.49
C ILE A 103 -2.99 14.25 -0.42
N ASN A 104 -3.04 15.52 -0.83
CA ASN A 104 -3.36 16.63 0.07
C ASN A 104 -4.74 16.47 0.75
N GLN A 105 -5.73 15.88 0.08
CA GLN A 105 -7.02 15.60 0.72
C GLN A 105 -6.85 14.57 1.85
N TYR A 106 -6.14 13.47 1.61
CA TYR A 106 -5.87 12.48 2.66
C TYR A 106 -5.11 13.08 3.84
N TYR A 107 -4.06 13.86 3.61
CA TYR A 107 -3.34 14.54 4.69
C TYR A 107 -4.23 15.51 5.50
N ASN A 108 -5.16 16.19 4.84
CA ASN A 108 -6.02 17.17 5.51
C ASN A 108 -7.16 16.52 6.30
N HIS A 109 -7.70 15.40 5.79
CA HIS A 109 -8.89 14.74 6.34
C HIS A 109 -8.57 13.49 7.19
N MET A 110 -7.33 13.03 7.18
CA MET A 110 -6.80 11.97 8.05
C MET A 110 -5.51 12.43 8.76
N PRO A 111 -5.53 13.52 9.55
CA PRO A 111 -4.30 14.06 10.16
C PRO A 111 -3.71 13.17 11.26
N ASP A 112 -4.50 12.23 11.79
CA ASP A 112 -4.12 11.40 12.95
C ASP A 112 -3.45 10.08 12.55
N VAL A 113 -3.38 9.74 11.25
CA VAL A 113 -2.77 8.48 10.80
C VAL A 113 -1.25 8.53 10.96
N ILE A 114 -0.65 7.36 11.16
CA ILE A 114 0.82 7.23 11.25
C ILE A 114 1.48 7.16 9.88
N GLY A 115 0.72 6.94 8.81
CA GLY A 115 1.23 6.87 7.45
C GLY A 115 0.20 6.33 6.46
N PHE A 116 0.50 6.57 5.18
CA PHE A 116 -0.26 6.11 4.03
C PHE A 116 0.56 5.11 3.21
N ILE A 117 -0.16 4.21 2.54
CA ILE A 117 0.40 3.29 1.55
C ILE A 117 -0.23 3.60 0.21
N ASN A 118 0.51 3.47 -0.89
CA ASN A 118 -0.04 3.64 -2.22
C ASN A 118 0.19 2.43 -3.14
N GLY A 119 -0.88 2.06 -3.84
CA GLY A 119 -0.82 1.14 -4.96
C GLY A 119 -1.28 -0.26 -4.62
N TYR A 120 -0.87 -1.21 -5.46
CA TYR A 120 -1.23 -2.62 -5.33
C TYR A 120 -0.21 -3.47 -6.10
N ALA A 121 0.12 -3.01 -7.29
CA ALA A 121 1.38 -3.32 -7.96
C ALA A 121 2.43 -2.23 -7.63
N PRO A 122 3.69 -2.39 -8.07
CA PRO A 122 4.69 -1.34 -7.89
C PRO A 122 4.18 0.03 -8.33
N SER A 123 4.30 1.02 -7.45
CA SER A 123 3.87 2.40 -7.67
C SER A 123 4.96 3.36 -7.22
N TYR A 124 4.85 4.63 -7.56
CA TYR A 124 5.95 5.58 -7.41
C TYR A 124 5.54 6.89 -6.72
N THR A 125 4.48 6.89 -5.91
CA THR A 125 4.09 8.07 -5.14
C THR A 125 4.76 8.04 -3.76
N PHE A 126 5.55 9.06 -3.46
CA PHE A 126 6.26 9.16 -2.18
C PHE A 126 6.18 10.59 -1.66
N THR A 127 5.89 10.78 -0.38
CA THR A 127 5.92 12.10 0.27
C THR A 127 5.94 11.95 1.78
N VAL A 128 6.39 12.98 2.49
CA VAL A 128 6.25 13.05 3.95
C VAL A 128 5.75 14.44 4.36
N LYS A 129 4.65 14.48 5.11
CA LYS A 129 4.15 15.72 5.72
C LYS A 129 4.01 15.53 7.21
N ASN A 130 4.64 16.39 8.01
CA ASN A 130 4.59 16.33 9.48
C ASN A 130 4.92 14.94 10.06
N LYS A 131 5.94 14.27 9.51
CA LYS A 131 6.34 12.89 9.84
C LYS A 131 5.30 11.80 9.51
N ILE A 132 4.27 12.11 8.74
CA ILE A 132 3.33 11.13 8.20
C ILE A 132 3.77 10.82 6.76
N PRO A 133 4.38 9.66 6.49
CA PRO A 133 4.82 9.32 5.14
C PRO A 133 3.66 8.77 4.32
N LEU A 134 3.75 8.91 3.00
CA LEU A 134 3.08 8.08 2.02
C LEU A 134 4.17 7.31 1.27
N VAL A 135 4.09 5.98 1.31
CA VAL A 135 5.06 5.08 0.67
C VAL A 135 4.32 4.16 -0.29
N SER A 136 4.75 4.11 -1.55
CA SER A 136 4.21 3.16 -2.51
C SER A 136 4.77 1.75 -2.31
N PHE A 137 4.01 0.74 -2.73
CA PHE A 137 4.56 -0.61 -2.88
C PHE A 137 5.71 -0.64 -3.89
N ASP A 138 6.80 -1.33 -3.56
CA ASP A 138 7.93 -1.58 -4.45
C ASP A 138 7.77 -2.87 -5.24
N TYR A 139 7.06 -3.85 -4.66
CA TYR A 139 6.97 -5.18 -5.22
C TYR A 139 5.61 -5.84 -4.97
N TYR A 140 5.11 -6.51 -6.00
CA TYR A 140 3.90 -7.34 -5.93
C TYR A 140 4.28 -8.82 -5.85
N LEU A 141 4.05 -9.42 -4.68
CA LEU A 141 4.38 -10.82 -4.42
C LEU A 141 3.26 -11.72 -4.97
N SER A 142 3.39 -12.07 -6.26
CA SER A 142 2.50 -12.98 -6.97
C SER A 142 2.62 -14.42 -6.43
N PRO A 143 1.52 -15.20 -6.35
CA PRO A 143 1.60 -16.61 -6.00
C PRO A 143 2.32 -17.45 -7.07
N ASP A 144 2.32 -16.99 -8.33
CA ASP A 144 2.72 -17.79 -9.50
C ASP A 144 4.23 -17.74 -9.82
N ARG A 145 4.98 -16.82 -9.19
CA ARG A 145 6.45 -16.71 -9.37
C ARG A 145 7.21 -17.62 -8.40
N THR A 146 8.39 -18.10 -8.78
CA THR A 146 9.16 -18.98 -7.88
C THR A 146 9.79 -18.21 -6.72
N GLU A 147 10.17 -18.90 -5.64
CA GLU A 147 10.84 -18.27 -4.51
C GLU A 147 12.19 -17.66 -4.93
N GLU A 148 12.92 -18.33 -5.83
CA GLU A 148 14.22 -17.87 -6.33
C GLU A 148 14.09 -16.58 -7.16
N GLU A 149 13.08 -16.50 -8.04
CA GLU A 149 12.81 -15.29 -8.82
C GLU A 149 12.49 -14.10 -7.92
N ILE A 150 11.58 -14.29 -6.96
CA ILE A 150 11.19 -13.24 -6.02
C ILE A 150 12.41 -12.81 -5.20
N LEU A 151 13.19 -13.76 -4.69
CA LEU A 151 14.38 -13.46 -3.90
C LEU A 151 15.43 -12.69 -4.71
N ALA A 152 15.61 -13.03 -5.99
CA ALA A 152 16.51 -12.31 -6.89
C ALA A 152 16.03 -10.87 -7.10
N ASP A 153 14.73 -10.67 -7.37
CA ASP A 153 14.16 -9.33 -7.56
C ASP A 153 14.32 -8.45 -6.32
N LEU A 154 14.05 -8.98 -5.11
CA LEU A 154 14.21 -8.22 -3.87
C LEU A 154 15.66 -7.79 -3.63
N LYS A 155 16.62 -8.67 -3.97
CA LYS A 155 18.06 -8.35 -3.90
C LYS A 155 18.45 -7.31 -4.94
N GLU A 156 17.88 -7.38 -6.14
CA GLU A 156 18.12 -6.39 -7.19
C GLU A 156 17.55 -5.02 -6.80
N LEU A 157 16.31 -4.95 -6.30
CA LEU A 157 15.70 -3.72 -5.77
C LEU A 157 16.59 -3.05 -4.71
N ALA A 158 17.11 -3.84 -3.76
CA ALA A 158 18.02 -3.30 -2.74
C ALA A 158 19.36 -2.81 -3.31
N LYS A 159 19.84 -3.42 -4.41
CA LYS A 159 21.09 -3.02 -5.08
C LYS A 159 20.92 -1.72 -5.87
N ILE A 160 19.82 -1.56 -6.60
CA ILE A 160 19.57 -0.37 -7.42
C ILE A 160 19.15 0.85 -6.61
N ASN A 161 18.66 0.65 -5.38
CA ASN A 161 18.35 1.70 -4.42
C ASN A 161 19.42 1.73 -3.32
N PRO A 162 20.58 2.39 -3.48
CA PRO A 162 21.71 2.27 -2.55
C PRO A 162 21.56 3.09 -1.26
N GLN A 163 20.62 4.04 -1.18
CA GLN A 163 20.41 4.84 0.03
C GLN A 163 19.84 3.97 1.16
N ARG A 164 20.30 4.18 2.41
CA ARG A 164 19.93 3.35 3.56
C ARG A 164 19.37 4.19 4.73
N PRO A 165 18.33 3.68 5.45
CA PRO A 165 17.55 2.48 5.11
C PRO A 165 16.80 2.66 3.78
N TYR A 166 16.64 1.58 3.02
CA TYR A 166 15.72 1.56 1.87
C TYR A 166 14.40 0.96 2.36
N PHE A 167 13.35 1.77 2.33
CA PHE A 167 12.02 1.39 2.79
C PHE A 167 11.30 0.60 1.70
N LEU A 168 11.60 -0.70 1.62
CA LEU A 168 11.03 -1.63 0.64
C LEU A 168 9.69 -2.18 1.14
N LEU A 169 8.58 -1.78 0.52
CA LEU A 169 7.23 -2.23 0.87
C LEU A 169 6.72 -3.31 -0.10
N LEU A 170 6.22 -4.41 0.45
CA LEU A 170 5.71 -5.57 -0.29
C LEU A 170 4.19 -5.64 -0.22
N HIS A 171 3.53 -5.72 -1.37
CA HIS A 171 2.13 -6.16 -1.42
C HIS A 171 2.08 -7.67 -1.62
N VAL A 172 1.50 -8.40 -0.67
CA VAL A 172 1.35 -9.85 -0.78
C VAL A 172 -0.06 -10.23 -1.18
N ARG A 173 -0.21 -10.83 -2.37
CA ARG A 173 -1.51 -11.28 -2.88
C ARG A 173 -2.17 -12.27 -1.93
N GLN A 174 -3.47 -12.11 -1.64
CA GLN A 174 -4.18 -12.93 -0.63
C GLN A 174 -4.25 -14.44 -0.92
N TRP A 175 -3.89 -14.85 -2.15
CA TRP A 175 -3.79 -16.25 -2.58
C TRP A 175 -2.40 -16.85 -2.38
N ASN A 176 -1.44 -16.07 -1.86
CA ASN A 176 -0.12 -16.59 -1.53
C ASN A 176 -0.15 -17.54 -0.32
N ASN A 177 0.94 -18.27 -0.16
CA ASN A 177 1.19 -19.14 0.98
C ASN A 177 2.09 -18.43 2.00
N ILE A 178 1.68 -18.34 3.27
CA ILE A 178 2.47 -17.65 4.32
C ILE A 178 3.84 -18.34 4.53
N ASP A 179 3.92 -19.67 4.53
CA ASP A 179 5.20 -20.37 4.67
C ASP A 179 6.14 -20.08 3.48
N LYS A 180 5.60 -19.94 2.25
CA LYS A 180 6.38 -19.48 1.09
C LYS A 180 6.95 -18.08 1.31
N VAL A 181 6.14 -17.15 1.83
CA VAL A 181 6.61 -15.79 2.16
C VAL A 181 7.71 -15.85 3.22
N ILE A 182 7.55 -16.67 4.25
CA ILE A 182 8.57 -16.87 5.29
C ILE A 182 9.88 -17.39 4.68
N HIS A 183 9.84 -18.39 3.79
CA HIS A 183 11.04 -18.91 3.14
C HIS A 183 11.75 -17.85 2.29
N ILE A 184 11.01 -17.07 1.50
CA ILE A 184 11.55 -15.95 0.72
C ILE A 184 12.26 -14.95 1.65
N LEU A 185 11.60 -14.52 2.73
CA LEU A 185 12.17 -13.55 3.67
C LEU A 185 13.39 -14.11 4.41
N ASN A 186 13.38 -15.39 4.77
CA ASN A 186 14.54 -16.06 5.39
C ASN A 186 15.72 -16.23 4.41
N GLY A 187 15.46 -16.24 3.10
CA GLY A 187 16.48 -16.27 2.05
C GLY A 187 17.19 -14.93 1.82
N LEU A 188 16.66 -13.83 2.39
CA LEU A 188 17.32 -12.52 2.40
C LEU A 188 18.51 -12.55 3.36
N ASN A 189 19.57 -11.80 3.02
CA ASN A 189 20.77 -11.73 3.85
C ASN A 189 20.54 -10.79 5.07
N LYS A 190 21.55 -10.66 5.92
CA LYS A 190 21.54 -9.79 7.12
C LYS A 190 21.38 -8.29 6.84
N GLU A 191 21.37 -7.85 5.57
CA GLU A 191 21.16 -6.45 5.20
C GLU A 191 19.67 -6.07 5.20
N PHE A 192 18.77 -7.05 5.25
CA PHE A 192 17.33 -6.85 5.33
C PHE A 192 16.84 -7.07 6.76
N GLU A 193 15.96 -6.20 7.23
CA GLU A 193 15.22 -6.34 8.47
C GLU A 193 13.72 -6.34 8.14
N VAL A 194 13.02 -7.43 8.46
CA VAL A 194 11.56 -7.48 8.36
C VAL A 194 10.96 -6.93 9.63
N ILE A 195 10.17 -5.86 9.51
CA ILE A 195 9.57 -5.15 10.65
C ILE A 195 8.06 -5.01 10.47
N PRO A 196 7.29 -4.88 11.57
CA PRO A 196 5.89 -4.50 11.51
C PRO A 196 5.65 -3.20 10.74
N LEU A 197 4.53 -3.11 10.03
CA LEU A 197 4.22 -1.98 9.15
C LEU A 197 4.10 -0.65 9.90
N ASP A 198 3.58 -0.65 11.12
CA ASP A 198 3.48 0.56 11.93
C ASP A 198 4.85 1.12 12.31
N ARG A 199 5.81 0.23 12.66
CA ARG A 199 7.21 0.59 12.90
C ARG A 199 7.86 1.08 11.60
N PHE A 200 7.61 0.41 10.48
CA PHE A 200 8.08 0.82 9.16
C PHE A 200 7.66 2.25 8.83
N LEU A 201 6.36 2.57 8.94
CA LEU A 201 5.81 3.90 8.64
C LEU A 201 6.38 4.96 9.58
N LYS A 202 6.49 4.69 10.88
CA LYS A 202 7.11 5.64 11.83
C LYS A 202 8.56 5.96 11.46
N LEU A 203 9.36 4.95 11.13
CA LEU A 203 10.76 5.15 10.70
C LEU A 203 10.85 5.94 9.39
N ALA A 204 10.01 5.60 8.41
CA ALA A 204 9.93 6.28 7.12
C ALA A 204 9.51 7.76 7.27
N GLY A 205 8.61 8.05 8.21
CA GLY A 205 8.17 9.41 8.51
C GLY A 205 9.21 10.25 9.27
N GLU A 206 9.93 9.64 10.21
CA GLU A 206 10.95 10.35 11.01
C GLU A 206 12.23 10.66 10.24
N LYS A 207 12.68 9.72 9.41
CA LYS A 207 13.94 9.80 8.67
C LYS A 207 13.76 9.26 7.24
N PRO A 208 12.98 9.95 6.39
CA PRO A 208 12.78 9.51 5.02
C PRO A 208 14.10 9.52 4.25
N THR A 209 14.30 8.48 3.46
CA THR A 209 15.43 8.32 2.53
C THR A 209 15.01 8.32 1.07
N PHE A 210 13.70 8.30 0.80
CA PHE A 210 13.16 8.45 -0.54
C PHE A 210 13.03 9.93 -0.90
N GLN A 211 12.96 10.20 -2.21
CA GLN A 211 12.65 11.52 -2.73
C GLN A 211 11.14 11.64 -2.94
N GLU A 212 10.58 12.82 -2.68
CA GLU A 212 9.17 13.04 -2.94
C GLU A 212 8.88 12.93 -4.44
N HIS A 213 7.82 12.21 -4.78
CA HIS A 213 7.35 12.03 -6.15
C HIS A 213 5.83 11.95 -6.17
N TYR A 214 5.24 12.60 -7.17
CA TYR A 214 3.81 12.66 -7.41
C TYR A 214 3.52 12.39 -8.88
N LEU A 215 2.29 11.98 -9.19
CA LEU A 215 1.88 11.88 -10.59
C LEU A 215 1.83 13.25 -11.27
N ASP A 216 2.78 13.50 -12.18
CA ASP A 216 2.82 14.68 -13.04
C ASP A 216 1.84 14.55 -14.23
N LYS A 217 0.73 15.29 -14.20
CA LYS A 217 -0.23 15.35 -15.33
C LYS A 217 0.40 15.79 -16.66
N LYS A 218 1.54 16.50 -16.66
CA LYS A 218 2.18 17.00 -17.89
C LYS A 218 2.84 15.90 -18.74
N LYS A 219 3.27 14.78 -18.15
CA LYS A 219 3.95 13.71 -18.90
C LYS A 219 3.00 12.68 -19.53
N SER A 220 1.81 12.48 -18.95
CA SER A 220 0.86 11.46 -19.41
C SER A 220 0.17 11.84 -20.73
N VAL A 221 -0.06 13.12 -20.98
CA VAL A 221 -0.67 13.60 -22.24
C VAL A 221 0.28 13.44 -23.43
N THR A 222 1.57 13.71 -23.23
CA THR A 222 2.58 13.62 -24.30
C THR A 222 2.84 12.17 -24.73
N ALA A 223 2.80 11.22 -23.78
CA ALA A 223 2.93 9.80 -24.08
C ALA A 223 1.73 9.24 -24.87
N LYS A 224 0.50 9.65 -24.54
CA LYS A 224 -0.72 9.28 -25.28
C LYS A 224 -0.73 9.88 -26.69
N ALA A 225 -0.32 11.14 -26.86
CA ALA A 225 -0.22 11.80 -28.16
C ALA A 225 0.82 11.15 -29.08
N ASN A 226 1.98 10.76 -28.54
CA ASN A 226 3.03 10.09 -29.31
C ASN A 226 2.67 8.64 -29.68
N LYS A 227 1.82 7.96 -28.88
CA LYS A 227 1.33 6.61 -29.19
C LYS A 227 0.25 6.63 -30.27
N LEU A 228 -0.64 7.63 -30.27
CA LEU A 228 -1.64 7.82 -31.34
C LEU A 228 -0.99 8.16 -32.69
N ASN A 229 0.05 9.01 -32.69
CA ASN A 229 0.73 9.38 -33.92
C ASN A 229 1.56 8.25 -34.55
N ARG A 230 1.95 7.22 -33.78
CA ARG A 230 2.66 6.03 -34.29
C ARG A 230 1.73 4.92 -34.79
N GLN A 231 0.42 4.99 -34.48
CA GLN A 231 -0.56 4.02 -34.98
C GLN A 231 -1.27 4.50 -36.25
N ASN A 232 -1.12 5.78 -36.61
CA ASN A 232 -1.73 6.42 -37.77
C ASN A 232 -0.71 6.85 -38.84
N GLY A 233 0.51 6.32 -38.80
CA GLY A 233 1.61 6.64 -39.73
C GLY A 233 2.25 5.39 -40.30
#